data_AF-A0A2V9D9A2-F1
#
_entry.id   AF-A0A2V9D9A2-F1
#
_cell.length_a   1.000
_cell.length_b   1.000
_cell.length_c   1.000
_cell.angle_alpha   90.00
_cell.angle_beta   90.00
_cell.angle_gamma   90.00
#
_symmetry.space_group_name_H-M   'P 1'
#
loop_
_entity.id
_entity.type
_entity.pdbx_description
1 polymer ?
#
loop_
_entity_poly.entity_id
_entity_poly.type
_entity_poly.pdbx_seq_one_letter_code
_entity_poly.pdbx_strand_id
1 'polypeptide(L)'
;MALPARGQADLAGVIDIHVHSDPDSLPRSIDAIDLAKLAKQRGMRGLVLKNHYESTAALAYVVRKEVPGIEIFGGIDLNRSVGGINPAAIERMVLMKGGWGKVVWMPTFDNENQVKASKENRPFVSVSKNGHLLPEVEEVIRLVAKHQLTLETGHSSAADGLLIVHAARQAGVQHVVVTHAMSDPISMTIPQMQQAAREGAYIEFVYGATIPPNNGTPARLKMS
;
A
#
# COMPACT_ATOMS: atom_id res chain seq x y z
N MET A 1 36.89 16.77 -19.69
CA MET A 1 35.86 17.32 -18.79
C MET A 1 34.94 16.18 -18.39
N ALA A 2 34.98 15.75 -17.13
CA ALA A 2 34.03 14.78 -16.61
C ALA A 2 32.65 15.45 -16.53
N LEU A 3 31.61 14.79 -17.04
CA LEU A 3 30.23 15.20 -16.81
C LEU A 3 30.01 15.24 -15.29
N PRO A 4 29.49 16.34 -14.70
CA PRO A 4 29.14 16.34 -13.29
C PRO A 4 28.13 15.22 -13.04
N ALA A 5 28.35 14.44 -11.99
CA ALA A 5 27.39 13.46 -11.52
C ALA A 5 26.04 14.16 -11.39
N ARG A 6 25.03 13.71 -12.16
CA ARG A 6 23.68 14.24 -12.06
C ARG A 6 23.24 14.14 -10.60
N GLY A 7 22.88 15.30 -10.06
CA GLY A 7 22.72 15.55 -8.63
C GLY A 7 21.88 14.51 -7.91
N GLN A 8 22.35 14.17 -6.71
CA GLN A 8 21.55 13.45 -5.72
C GLN A 8 20.26 14.25 -5.51
N ALA A 9 19.11 13.69 -5.89
CA ALA A 9 17.82 14.36 -5.72
C ALA A 9 17.66 14.73 -4.24
N ASP A 10 17.30 15.98 -3.96
CA ASP A 10 17.00 16.42 -2.61
C ASP A 10 15.73 15.72 -2.14
N LEU A 11 15.85 14.92 -1.08
CA LEU A 11 14.72 14.19 -0.48
C LEU A 11 14.08 14.97 0.67
N ALA A 12 14.49 16.23 0.90
CA ALA A 12 13.89 17.11 1.88
C ALA A 12 12.36 17.17 1.72
N GLY A 13 11.65 16.83 2.79
CA GLY A 13 10.18 16.90 2.80
C GLY A 13 9.47 15.69 2.20
N VAL A 14 10.17 14.78 1.51
CA VAL A 14 9.56 13.60 0.86
C VAL A 14 9.04 12.61 1.90
N ILE A 15 7.87 12.02 1.61
CA ILE A 15 7.35 10.85 2.30
C ILE A 15 7.25 9.71 1.30
N ASP A 16 7.86 8.58 1.62
CA ASP A 16 7.59 7.33 0.90
C ASP A 16 6.37 6.65 1.53
N ILE A 17 5.29 6.53 0.76
CA ILE A 17 3.97 6.11 1.27
C ILE A 17 3.74 4.60 1.24
N HIS A 18 4.70 3.82 0.75
CA HIS A 18 4.52 2.38 0.57
C HIS A 18 5.86 1.65 0.61
N VAL A 19 6.38 1.42 1.83
CA VAL A 19 7.67 0.76 2.00
C VAL A 19 7.53 -0.62 2.63
N HIS A 20 8.18 -1.59 1.99
CA HIS A 20 8.43 -2.91 2.53
C HIS A 20 9.83 -2.99 3.17
N SER A 21 9.89 -3.41 4.43
CA SER A 21 11.13 -3.55 5.21
C SER A 21 11.00 -4.72 6.19
N ASP A 22 12.12 -5.26 6.68
CA ASP A 22 12.08 -6.27 7.73
C ASP A 22 11.51 -5.69 9.05
N PRO A 23 10.85 -6.50 9.88
CA PRO A 23 10.51 -7.91 9.66
C PRO A 23 9.37 -8.10 8.63
N ASP A 24 9.52 -9.11 7.77
CA ASP A 24 8.51 -9.54 6.80
C ASP A 24 8.66 -11.06 6.54
N SER A 25 7.62 -11.72 6.02
CA SER A 25 7.69 -13.12 5.62
C SER A 25 8.48 -13.32 4.33
N LEU A 26 8.67 -12.26 3.54
CA LEU A 26 9.56 -12.22 2.38
C LEU A 26 10.85 -11.47 2.72
N PRO A 27 12.03 -11.96 2.27
CA PRO A 27 13.30 -11.27 2.55
C PRO A 27 13.29 -9.82 2.07
N ARG A 28 13.65 -8.88 2.95
CA ARG A 28 13.84 -7.47 2.60
C ARG A 28 15.32 -7.10 2.63
N SER A 29 15.65 -5.97 2.00
CA SER A 29 17.03 -5.50 1.92
C SER A 29 17.49 -4.72 3.15
N ILE A 30 16.55 -4.35 4.02
CA ILE A 30 16.76 -3.47 5.18
C ILE A 30 15.60 -3.61 6.17
N ASP A 31 15.87 -3.50 7.46
CA ASP A 31 14.83 -3.45 8.49
C ASP A 31 14.26 -2.04 8.68
N ALA A 32 13.08 -1.97 9.29
CA ALA A 32 12.32 -0.73 9.43
C ALA A 32 13.06 0.35 10.26
N ILE A 33 13.88 -0.03 11.24
CA ILE A 33 14.62 0.91 12.08
C ILE A 33 15.78 1.50 11.29
N ASP A 34 16.58 0.66 10.65
CA ASP A 34 17.73 1.13 9.87
C ASP A 34 17.30 1.88 8.61
N LEU A 35 16.18 1.49 8.00
CA LEU A 35 15.54 2.27 6.94
C LEU A 35 15.13 3.66 7.42
N ALA A 36 14.50 3.79 8.58
CA ALA A 36 14.11 5.08 9.13
C ALA A 36 15.32 5.96 9.47
N LYS A 37 16.40 5.38 10.01
CA LYS A 37 17.67 6.10 10.22
C LYS A 37 18.23 6.61 8.89
N LEU A 38 18.26 5.77 7.85
CA LEU A 38 18.74 6.14 6.53
C LEU A 38 17.88 7.25 5.92
N ALA A 39 16.56 7.11 5.93
CA ALA A 39 15.63 8.11 5.42
C ALA A 39 15.83 9.47 6.12
N LYS A 40 15.97 9.47 7.46
CA LYS A 40 16.26 10.68 8.23
C LYS A 40 17.60 11.30 7.85
N GLN A 41 18.67 10.50 7.72
CA GLN A 41 19.98 10.98 7.29
C GLN A 41 19.96 11.58 5.89
N ARG A 42 19.04 11.14 5.02
CA ARG A 42 18.83 11.69 3.67
C ARG A 42 17.86 12.87 3.63
N GLY A 43 17.33 13.32 4.77
CA GLY A 43 16.44 14.48 4.86
C GLY A 43 14.97 14.19 4.57
N MET A 44 14.57 12.93 4.40
CA MET A 44 13.16 12.57 4.19
C MET A 44 12.30 12.96 5.40
N ARG A 45 11.06 13.38 5.13
CA ARG A 45 10.09 13.73 6.16
C ARG A 45 9.51 12.50 6.84
N GLY A 46 9.30 11.41 6.10
CA GLY A 46 8.69 10.23 6.68
C GLY A 46 8.55 9.02 5.76
N LEU A 47 8.02 7.95 6.36
CA LEU A 47 7.78 6.66 5.73
C LEU A 47 6.45 6.09 6.19
N VAL A 48 5.79 5.34 5.32
CA VAL A 48 4.68 4.46 5.67
C VAL A 48 5.14 3.02 5.50
N LEU A 49 5.18 2.29 6.62
CA LEU A 49 5.58 0.88 6.65
C LEU A 49 4.39 0.02 6.24
N LYS A 50 4.61 -0.91 5.33
CA LYS A 50 3.57 -1.80 4.79
C LYS A 50 4.04 -3.25 4.83
N ASN A 51 3.12 -4.15 5.12
CA ASN A 51 3.34 -5.59 5.13
C ASN A 51 2.07 -6.28 4.61
N HIS A 52 2.23 -7.28 3.76
CA HIS A 52 1.09 -7.97 3.14
C HIS A 52 0.28 -8.81 4.13
N TYR A 53 0.86 -9.21 5.26
CA TYR A 53 0.27 -10.23 6.12
C TYR A 53 0.03 -9.76 7.56
N GLU A 54 0.76 -8.74 8.00
CA GLU A 54 0.70 -8.23 9.38
C GLU A 54 0.40 -6.73 9.40
N SER A 55 -0.26 -6.26 10.46
CA SER A 55 -0.39 -4.82 10.68
C SER A 55 0.94 -4.22 11.12
N THR A 56 1.34 -3.12 10.49
CA THR A 56 2.58 -2.40 10.81
C THR A 56 2.36 -1.26 11.81
N ALA A 57 1.17 -1.10 12.38
CA ALA A 57 0.89 -0.02 13.34
C ALA A 57 1.73 -0.12 14.62
N ALA A 58 1.95 -1.35 15.13
CA ALA A 58 2.82 -1.58 16.29
C ALA A 58 4.30 -1.32 15.93
N LEU A 59 4.73 -1.73 14.74
CA LEU A 59 6.09 -1.48 14.25
C LEU A 59 6.35 0.02 14.10
N ALA A 60 5.40 0.79 13.57
CA ALA A 60 5.50 2.25 13.48
C ALA A 60 5.71 2.90 14.87
N TYR A 61 5.00 2.44 15.91
CA TYR A 61 5.23 2.92 17.27
C TYR A 61 6.67 2.65 17.75
N VAL A 62 7.20 1.45 17.52
CA VAL A 62 8.56 1.08 17.90
C VAL A 62 9.59 1.91 17.13
N VAL A 63 9.46 2.03 15.81
CA VAL A 63 10.41 2.79 14.98
C VAL A 63 10.44 4.28 15.37
N ARG A 64 9.28 4.90 15.65
CA ARG A 64 9.26 6.31 16.13
C ARG A 64 9.97 6.48 17.46
N LYS A 65 9.90 5.49 18.35
CA LYS A 65 10.62 5.51 19.64
C LYS A 65 12.14 5.43 19.42
N GLU A 66 12.58 4.53 18.54
CA GLU A 66 14.01 4.29 18.31
C GLU A 66 14.66 5.33 17.38
N VAL A 67 13.88 5.98 16.51
CA VAL A 67 14.35 6.98 15.53
C VAL A 67 13.50 8.26 15.65
N PRO A 68 13.68 9.07 16.71
CA PRO A 68 12.89 10.30 16.88
C PRO A 68 13.22 11.33 15.80
N GLY A 69 12.24 12.13 15.41
CA GLY A 69 12.41 13.25 14.45
C GLY A 69 12.20 12.90 12.97
N ILE A 70 11.71 11.70 12.67
CA ILE A 70 11.14 11.34 11.36
C ILE A 70 9.70 10.86 11.55
N GLU A 71 8.81 11.19 10.63
CA GLU A 71 7.43 10.72 10.67
C GLU A 71 7.36 9.27 10.19
N ILE A 72 6.84 8.37 11.02
CA ILE A 72 6.60 6.98 10.63
C ILE A 72 5.13 6.67 10.87
N PHE A 73 4.51 6.07 9.86
CA PHE A 73 3.16 5.55 9.91
C PHE A 73 3.17 4.07 9.52
N GLY A 74 2.11 3.37 9.92
CA GLY A 74 1.85 2.01 9.49
C GLY A 74 0.43 1.87 8.95
N GLY A 75 0.06 0.63 8.67
CA GLY A 75 -1.26 0.29 8.17
C GLY A 75 -1.55 -1.20 8.26
N ILE A 76 -2.53 -1.63 7.46
CA ILE A 76 -2.97 -3.03 7.39
C ILE A 76 -3.46 -3.39 5.99
N ASP A 77 -3.00 -4.52 5.47
CA ASP A 77 -3.52 -5.14 4.25
C ASP A 77 -4.65 -6.12 4.63
N LEU A 78 -5.81 -6.02 3.97
CA LEU A 78 -6.97 -6.88 4.23
C LEU A 78 -6.88 -8.24 3.51
N ASN A 79 -5.73 -8.89 3.62
CA ASN A 79 -5.47 -10.23 3.09
C ASN A 79 -6.02 -11.34 4.01
N ARG A 80 -5.90 -12.60 3.60
CA ARG A 80 -6.46 -13.74 4.33
C ARG A 80 -5.82 -13.95 5.70
N SER A 81 -4.58 -13.49 5.90
CA SER A 81 -3.90 -13.54 7.21
C SER A 81 -4.65 -12.79 8.31
N VAL A 82 -5.45 -11.79 7.94
CA VAL A 82 -6.36 -11.06 8.85
C VAL A 82 -7.81 -11.42 8.63
N GLY A 83 -8.11 -12.50 7.89
CA GLY A 83 -9.47 -12.97 7.60
C GLY A 83 -10.09 -12.41 6.32
N GLY A 84 -9.34 -11.66 5.50
CA GLY A 84 -9.83 -10.99 4.30
C GLY A 84 -10.33 -9.58 4.59
N ILE A 85 -11.41 -9.16 3.92
CA ILE A 85 -12.09 -7.88 4.20
C ILE A 85 -12.61 -7.89 5.64
N ASN A 86 -11.82 -7.36 6.57
CA ASN A 86 -12.06 -7.48 8.00
C ASN A 86 -12.12 -6.09 8.69
N PRO A 87 -13.33 -5.55 8.90
CA PRO A 87 -13.56 -4.33 9.66
C PRO A 87 -12.96 -4.34 11.07
N ALA A 88 -13.05 -5.48 11.78
CA ALA A 88 -12.55 -5.60 13.15
C ALA A 88 -11.03 -5.46 13.22
N ALA A 89 -10.30 -5.90 12.19
CA ALA A 89 -8.85 -5.74 12.13
C ALA A 89 -8.46 -4.25 12.05
N ILE A 90 -9.22 -3.44 11.30
CA ILE A 90 -9.02 -1.99 11.21
C ILE A 90 -9.28 -1.32 12.56
N GLU A 91 -10.36 -1.69 13.25
CA GLU A 91 -10.65 -1.13 14.58
C GLU A 91 -9.50 -1.39 15.57
N ARG A 92 -8.90 -2.59 15.54
CA ARG A 92 -7.74 -2.90 16.39
C ARG A 92 -6.50 -2.14 15.99
N MET A 93 -6.26 -1.95 14.69
CA MET A 93 -5.16 -1.13 14.19
C MET A 93 -5.28 0.33 14.66
N VAL A 94 -6.48 0.92 14.58
CA VAL A 94 -6.73 2.32 14.98
C VAL A 94 -6.51 2.53 16.48
N LEU A 95 -6.85 1.53 17.30
CA LEU A 95 -6.64 1.56 18.76
C LEU A 95 -5.18 1.35 19.19
N MET A 96 -4.27 1.05 18.25
CA MET A 96 -2.87 0.84 18.56
C MET A 96 -2.25 2.08 19.20
N LYS A 97 -1.43 1.87 20.24
CA LYS A 97 -0.77 2.95 20.98
C LYS A 97 0.00 3.87 20.03
N GLY A 98 -0.19 5.18 20.20
CA GLY A 98 0.41 6.21 19.36
C GLY A 98 -0.48 6.64 18.19
N GLY A 99 -1.45 5.84 17.78
CA GLY A 99 -2.40 6.22 16.72
C GLY A 99 -1.76 6.35 15.34
N TRP A 100 -0.65 5.66 15.10
CA TRP A 100 0.16 5.74 13.87
C TRP A 100 -0.22 4.71 12.79
N GLY A 101 -1.19 3.84 13.05
CA GLY A 101 -1.85 3.06 12.00
C GLY A 101 -2.80 3.97 11.21
N LYS A 102 -2.42 4.33 9.99
CA LYS A 102 -3.10 5.37 9.18
C LYS A 102 -3.56 4.90 7.81
N VAL A 103 -3.09 3.74 7.34
CA VAL A 103 -3.39 3.26 5.98
C VAL A 103 -4.09 1.91 6.02
N VAL A 104 -5.12 1.76 5.19
CA VAL A 104 -5.81 0.49 4.97
C VAL A 104 -5.68 0.15 3.49
N TRP A 105 -5.03 -0.97 3.20
CA TRP A 105 -5.01 -1.54 1.86
C TRP A 105 -6.12 -2.58 1.73
N MET A 106 -6.92 -2.46 0.67
CA MET A 106 -7.70 -3.59 0.16
C MET A 106 -6.76 -4.77 -0.16
N PRO A 107 -7.28 -6.01 -0.34
CA PRO A 107 -6.44 -7.18 -0.48
C PRO A 107 -5.40 -7.00 -1.59
N THR A 108 -4.20 -7.53 -1.35
CA THR A 108 -3.04 -7.45 -2.25
C THR A 108 -2.73 -8.85 -2.79
N PHE A 109 -1.81 -9.59 -2.16
CA PHE A 109 -1.43 -10.91 -2.65
C PHE A 109 -2.55 -11.94 -2.62
N ASP A 110 -3.53 -11.79 -1.72
CA ASP A 110 -4.70 -12.66 -1.69
C ASP A 110 -5.89 -12.12 -2.49
N ASN A 111 -5.78 -10.98 -3.17
CA ASN A 111 -6.85 -10.45 -4.00
C ASN A 111 -7.22 -11.43 -5.13
N GLU A 112 -8.51 -11.55 -5.43
CA GLU A 112 -8.99 -12.36 -6.55
C GLU A 112 -8.28 -12.05 -7.87
N ASN A 113 -8.07 -10.77 -8.17
CA ASN A 113 -7.38 -10.33 -9.39
C ASN A 113 -5.92 -10.81 -9.41
N GLN A 114 -5.21 -10.71 -8.28
CA GLN A 114 -3.84 -11.21 -8.17
C GLN A 114 -3.78 -12.73 -8.37
N VAL A 115 -4.60 -13.49 -7.66
CA VAL A 115 -4.58 -14.97 -7.70
C VAL A 115 -4.89 -15.46 -9.11
N LYS A 116 -5.86 -14.85 -9.78
CA LYS A 116 -6.20 -15.16 -11.18
C LYS A 116 -5.09 -14.79 -12.14
N ALA A 117 -4.49 -13.60 -12.00
CA ALA A 117 -3.38 -13.17 -12.86
C ALA A 117 -2.15 -14.08 -12.72
N SER A 118 -1.85 -14.53 -11.50
CA SER A 118 -0.81 -15.51 -11.21
C SER A 118 -1.14 -16.94 -11.66
N LYS A 119 -2.39 -17.21 -12.10
CA LYS A 119 -2.89 -18.56 -12.46
C LYS A 119 -2.76 -19.57 -11.31
N GLU A 120 -2.91 -19.09 -10.08
CA GLU A 120 -2.82 -19.91 -8.88
C GLU A 120 -4.18 -20.54 -8.56
N ASN A 121 -4.18 -21.81 -8.12
CA ASN A 121 -5.39 -22.48 -7.65
C ASN A 121 -5.41 -22.51 -6.12
N ARG A 122 -5.74 -21.36 -5.52
CA ARG A 122 -5.85 -21.21 -4.07
C ARG A 122 -6.99 -20.26 -3.69
N PRO A 123 -7.47 -20.28 -2.44
CA PRO A 123 -8.49 -19.33 -2.01
C PRO A 123 -7.97 -17.88 -2.04
N PHE A 124 -8.87 -16.97 -2.41
CA PHE A 124 -8.64 -15.53 -2.58
C PHE A 124 -9.70 -14.71 -1.83
N VAL A 125 -9.51 -13.39 -1.82
CA VAL A 125 -10.43 -12.39 -1.27
C VAL A 125 -10.96 -11.54 -2.42
N SER A 126 -12.28 -11.59 -2.63
CA SER A 126 -12.98 -10.72 -3.58
C SER A 126 -13.31 -9.39 -2.92
N VAL A 127 -13.32 -8.32 -3.72
CA VAL A 127 -13.79 -6.99 -3.29
C VAL A 127 -15.16 -6.63 -3.86
N SER A 128 -15.56 -7.29 -4.95
CA SER A 128 -16.83 -7.07 -5.62
C SER A 128 -17.44 -8.39 -6.10
N LYS A 129 -18.72 -8.35 -6.42
CA LYS A 129 -19.44 -9.42 -7.12
C LYS A 129 -20.45 -8.79 -8.07
N ASN A 130 -20.46 -9.23 -9.32
CA ASN A 130 -21.38 -8.75 -10.35
C ASN A 130 -21.38 -7.22 -10.52
N GLY A 131 -20.21 -6.57 -10.38
CA GLY A 131 -20.07 -5.12 -10.53
C GLY A 131 -20.49 -4.29 -9.31
N HIS A 132 -20.78 -4.93 -8.17
CA HIS A 132 -21.11 -4.25 -6.91
C HIS A 132 -20.10 -4.63 -5.83
N LEU A 133 -19.69 -3.66 -5.01
CA LEU A 133 -18.82 -3.93 -3.87
C LEU A 133 -19.51 -4.86 -2.87
N LEU A 134 -18.73 -5.69 -2.19
CA LEU A 134 -19.27 -6.52 -1.11
C LEU A 134 -19.65 -5.63 0.09
N PRO A 135 -20.68 -6.00 0.89
CA PRO A 135 -21.11 -5.23 2.05
C PRO A 135 -19.97 -4.93 3.05
N GLU A 136 -19.06 -5.87 3.24
CA GLU A 136 -17.91 -5.74 4.13
C GLU A 136 -16.90 -4.71 3.58
N VAL A 137 -16.79 -4.57 2.26
CA VAL A 137 -15.93 -3.55 1.63
C VAL A 137 -16.52 -2.16 1.86
N GLU A 138 -17.83 -2.01 1.74
CA GLU A 138 -18.50 -0.75 2.06
C GLU A 138 -18.37 -0.40 3.55
N GLU A 139 -18.40 -1.40 4.44
CA GLU A 139 -18.16 -1.20 5.87
C GLU A 139 -16.73 -0.71 6.15
N VAL A 140 -15.73 -1.33 5.53
CA VAL A 140 -14.34 -0.88 5.58
C VAL A 140 -14.23 0.57 5.12
N ILE A 141 -14.85 0.92 3.98
CA ILE A 141 -14.83 2.29 3.45
C ILE A 141 -15.44 3.28 4.46
N ARG A 142 -16.57 2.94 5.09
CA ARG A 142 -17.19 3.77 6.14
C ARG A 142 -16.28 3.92 7.36
N LEU A 143 -15.58 2.87 7.78
CA LEU A 143 -14.62 2.93 8.89
C LEU A 143 -13.42 3.81 8.56
N VAL A 144 -12.87 3.69 7.34
CA VAL A 144 -11.80 4.56 6.86
C VAL A 144 -12.24 6.02 6.93
N ALA A 145 -13.44 6.36 6.43
CA ALA A 145 -13.98 7.72 6.50
C ALA A 145 -14.14 8.20 7.95
N LYS A 146 -14.78 7.38 8.80
CA LYS A 146 -15.01 7.67 10.23
C LYS A 146 -13.72 7.97 10.98
N HIS A 147 -12.66 7.21 10.69
CA HIS A 147 -11.37 7.34 11.38
C HIS A 147 -10.36 8.21 10.64
N GLN A 148 -10.75 8.84 9.53
CA GLN A 148 -9.89 9.70 8.69
C GLN A 148 -8.59 8.99 8.29
N LEU A 149 -8.71 7.73 7.85
CA LEU A 149 -7.60 6.92 7.35
C LEU A 149 -7.40 7.14 5.85
N THR A 150 -6.23 6.76 5.35
CA THR A 150 -5.99 6.61 3.91
C THR A 150 -6.46 5.24 3.45
N LEU A 151 -7.23 5.21 2.36
CA LEU A 151 -7.63 3.98 1.69
C LEU A 151 -6.77 3.73 0.46
N GLU A 152 -6.31 2.50 0.32
CA GLU A 152 -5.57 2.03 -0.83
C GLU A 152 -6.29 0.88 -1.53
N THR A 153 -6.31 0.90 -2.87
CA THR A 153 -7.08 -0.06 -3.67
C THR A 153 -6.50 -1.48 -3.68
N GLY A 154 -5.28 -1.66 -3.17
CA GLY A 154 -4.60 -2.95 -3.17
C GLY A 154 -4.42 -3.48 -4.59
N HIS A 155 -4.44 -4.80 -4.77
CA HIS A 155 -4.26 -5.42 -6.09
C HIS A 155 -5.58 -5.64 -6.83
N SER A 156 -6.60 -4.86 -6.49
CA SER A 156 -7.91 -4.91 -7.15
C SER A 156 -7.77 -4.67 -8.66
N SER A 157 -8.63 -5.31 -9.46
CA SER A 157 -8.67 -5.06 -10.90
C SER A 157 -8.94 -3.58 -11.19
N ALA A 158 -8.63 -3.08 -12.39
CA ALA A 158 -8.93 -1.70 -12.76
C ALA A 158 -10.43 -1.35 -12.57
N ALA A 159 -11.33 -2.28 -12.86
CA ALA A 159 -12.77 -2.09 -12.67
C ALA A 159 -13.16 -1.99 -11.19
N ASP A 160 -12.65 -2.91 -10.37
CA ASP A 160 -12.91 -2.90 -8.92
C ASP A 160 -12.29 -1.70 -8.23
N GLY A 161 -11.08 -1.31 -8.64
CA GLY A 161 -10.40 -0.11 -8.15
C GLY A 161 -11.25 1.15 -8.37
N LEU A 162 -11.91 1.28 -9.52
CA LEU A 162 -12.83 2.39 -9.79
C LEU A 162 -14.11 2.31 -8.95
N LEU A 163 -14.66 1.12 -8.71
CA LEU A 163 -15.79 0.95 -7.78
C LEU A 163 -15.42 1.38 -6.35
N ILE A 164 -14.23 0.98 -5.88
CA ILE A 164 -13.70 1.35 -4.55
C ILE A 164 -13.52 2.86 -4.46
N VAL A 165 -12.86 3.49 -5.44
CA VAL A 165 -12.64 4.95 -5.48
C VAL A 165 -13.97 5.70 -5.44
N HIS A 166 -14.95 5.26 -6.24
CA HIS A 166 -16.26 5.88 -6.28
C HIS A 166 -16.99 5.80 -4.94
N ALA A 167 -17.06 4.60 -4.36
CA ALA A 167 -17.70 4.38 -3.07
C ALA A 167 -16.99 5.16 -1.93
N ALA A 168 -15.65 5.23 -1.97
CA ALA A 168 -14.87 5.99 -0.99
C ALA A 168 -15.17 7.49 -1.05
N ARG A 169 -15.29 8.06 -2.25
CA ARG A 169 -15.73 9.44 -2.46
C ARG A 169 -17.13 9.68 -1.88
N GLN A 170 -18.09 8.79 -2.19
CA GLN A 170 -19.47 8.92 -1.69
C GLN A 170 -19.54 8.84 -0.16
N ALA A 171 -18.70 8.00 0.45
CA ALA A 171 -18.63 7.85 1.91
C ALA A 171 -17.84 8.96 2.62
N GLY A 172 -17.22 9.88 1.89
CA GLY A 172 -16.45 10.99 2.46
C GLY A 172 -15.03 10.63 2.90
N VAL A 173 -14.42 9.59 2.33
CA VAL A 173 -12.99 9.30 2.54
C VAL A 173 -12.16 10.44 1.95
N GLN A 174 -11.28 11.03 2.77
CA GLN A 174 -10.49 12.21 2.38
C GLN A 174 -9.27 11.86 1.52
N HIS A 175 -8.69 10.68 1.75
CA HIS A 175 -7.45 10.25 1.11
C HIS A 175 -7.61 8.85 0.53
N VAL A 176 -7.59 8.78 -0.80
CA VAL A 176 -7.64 7.52 -1.55
C VAL A 176 -6.43 7.46 -2.46
N VAL A 177 -5.74 6.31 -2.50
CA VAL A 177 -4.62 6.05 -3.40
C VAL A 177 -4.93 4.82 -4.25
N VAL A 178 -4.74 4.93 -5.56
CA VAL A 178 -4.77 3.78 -6.46
C VAL A 178 -3.40 3.10 -6.41
N THR A 179 -3.34 1.95 -5.76
CA THR A 179 -2.11 1.17 -5.57
C THR A 179 -1.62 0.62 -6.91
N HIS A 180 -0.32 0.80 -7.19
CA HIS A 180 0.38 0.25 -8.36
C HIS A 180 -0.38 0.41 -9.70
N ALA A 181 -1.02 1.56 -9.95
CA ALA A 181 -2.04 1.70 -11.00
C ALA A 181 -1.65 1.17 -12.39
N MET A 182 -0.39 1.33 -12.80
CA MET A 182 0.11 0.92 -14.12
C MET A 182 0.69 -0.50 -14.17
N SER A 183 0.95 -1.12 -13.02
CA SER A 183 1.63 -2.40 -12.94
C SER A 183 0.65 -3.56 -12.93
N ASP A 184 1.09 -4.72 -13.41
CA ASP A 184 0.36 -5.97 -13.21
C ASP A 184 0.23 -6.26 -11.70
N PRO A 185 -0.91 -6.80 -11.24
CA PRO A 185 -2.08 -7.23 -12.03
C PRO A 185 -3.15 -6.14 -12.25
N ILE A 186 -2.91 -4.88 -11.86
CA ILE A 186 -3.92 -3.81 -11.89
C ILE A 186 -4.11 -3.29 -13.32
N SER A 187 -2.99 -2.88 -13.94
CA SER A 187 -2.89 -2.47 -15.35
C SER A 187 -3.98 -1.50 -15.81
N MET A 188 -4.22 -0.43 -15.03
CA MET A 188 -5.13 0.65 -15.41
C MET A 188 -4.64 1.37 -16.68
N THR A 189 -5.59 1.61 -17.58
CA THR A 189 -5.38 2.52 -18.71
C THR A 189 -5.31 3.97 -18.24
N ILE A 190 -4.69 4.86 -19.03
CA ILE A 190 -4.66 6.31 -18.74
C ILE A 190 -6.07 6.88 -18.51
N PRO A 191 -7.10 6.59 -19.33
CA PRO A 191 -8.46 7.06 -19.07
C PRO A 191 -9.03 6.62 -17.71
N GLN A 192 -8.73 5.40 -17.26
CA GLN A 192 -9.15 4.90 -15.94
C GLN A 192 -8.42 5.62 -14.81
N MET A 193 -7.11 5.83 -14.92
CA MET A 193 -6.35 6.63 -13.94
C MET A 193 -6.87 8.07 -13.87
N GLN A 194 -7.19 8.68 -15.01
CA GLN A 194 -7.79 10.01 -15.06
C GLN A 194 -9.19 10.03 -14.43
N GLN A 195 -9.97 8.95 -14.55
CA GLN A 195 -11.25 8.83 -13.87
C GLN A 195 -11.07 8.80 -12.36
N ALA A 196 -10.19 7.92 -11.84
CA ALA A 196 -9.89 7.86 -10.43
C ALA A 196 -9.41 9.22 -9.88
N ALA A 197 -8.53 9.92 -10.62
CA ALA A 197 -8.05 11.25 -10.25
C ALA A 197 -9.17 12.32 -10.22
N ARG A 198 -10.09 12.31 -11.19
CA ARG A 198 -11.28 13.20 -11.18
C ARG A 198 -12.18 12.94 -9.97
N GLU A 199 -12.19 11.72 -9.48
CA GLU A 199 -12.95 11.35 -8.28
C GLU A 199 -12.23 11.72 -6.97
N GLY A 200 -10.96 12.13 -7.04
CA GLY A 200 -10.18 12.63 -5.91
C GLY A 200 -9.09 11.67 -5.43
N ALA A 201 -8.86 10.55 -6.12
CA ALA A 201 -7.81 9.62 -5.77
C ALA A 201 -6.44 10.09 -6.27
N TYR A 202 -5.39 9.82 -5.49
CA TYR A 202 -4.00 9.90 -5.94
C TYR A 202 -3.64 8.63 -6.71
N ILE A 203 -2.75 8.75 -7.68
CA ILE A 203 -2.25 7.63 -8.47
C ILE A 203 -0.84 7.29 -7.99
N GLU A 204 -0.62 6.07 -7.53
CA GLU A 204 0.69 5.62 -7.06
C GLU A 204 1.61 5.28 -8.23
N PHE A 205 2.82 5.85 -8.20
CA PHE A 205 3.90 5.56 -9.15
C PHE A 205 5.03 4.83 -8.42
N VAL A 206 5.21 3.54 -8.71
CA VAL A 206 6.22 2.71 -8.06
C VAL A 206 7.54 2.82 -8.81
N TYR A 207 8.55 3.40 -8.19
CA TYR A 207 9.88 3.54 -8.80
C TYR A 207 10.46 2.19 -9.27
N GLY A 208 10.35 1.14 -8.45
CA GLY A 208 10.84 -0.20 -8.81
C GLY A 208 10.25 -0.76 -10.11
N ALA A 209 8.98 -0.44 -10.42
CA ALA A 209 8.33 -0.86 -11.66
C ALA A 209 8.82 -0.08 -12.90
N THR A 210 9.57 1.01 -12.71
CA THR A 210 10.18 1.81 -13.79
C THR A 210 11.61 1.38 -14.12
N ILE A 211 12.18 0.45 -13.34
CA ILE A 211 13.52 -0.07 -13.57
C ILE A 211 13.41 -1.32 -14.46
N PRO A 212 14.16 -1.41 -15.58
CA PRO A 212 14.21 -2.62 -16.39
C PRO A 212 14.62 -3.85 -15.55
N PRO A 213 14.13 -5.06 -15.87
CA PRO A 213 14.59 -6.27 -15.20
C PRO A 213 16.11 -6.37 -15.26
N ASN A 214 16.75 -6.49 -14.10
CA ASN A 214 18.21 -6.55 -14.02
C ASN A 214 18.69 -7.88 -14.64
N ASN A 215 19.37 -7.82 -15.80
CA ASN A 215 19.89 -8.98 -16.56
C ASN A 215 21.01 -9.78 -15.84
N GLY A 216 21.08 -9.78 -14.51
CA GLY A 216 22.19 -10.39 -13.77
C GLY A 216 21.88 -10.82 -12.34
N THR A 217 20.64 -10.71 -11.88
CA THR A 217 20.22 -11.30 -10.59
C THR A 217 19.17 -12.35 -10.93
N PRO A 218 19.30 -13.62 -10.49
CA PRO A 218 18.33 -14.63 -10.85
C PRO A 218 16.96 -14.15 -10.43
N ALA A 219 16.01 -14.15 -11.36
CA ALA A 219 14.59 -14.16 -11.05
C ALA A 219 14.29 -15.44 -10.23
N ARG A 220 14.65 -15.44 -8.95
CA ARG A 220 14.08 -16.34 -7.97
C ARG A 220 12.87 -15.65 -7.37
N LEU A 221 11.81 -15.69 -8.15
CA LEU A 221 10.45 -15.94 -7.68
C LEU A 221 9.69 -16.51 -8.88
N LYS A 222 10.06 -17.73 -9.26
CA LYS A 222 9.01 -18.69 -9.61
C LYS A 222 8.24 -18.88 -8.31
N MET A 223 7.09 -18.22 -8.19
CA MET A 223 6.09 -18.64 -7.22
C MET A 223 5.56 -19.98 -7.72
N SER A 224 6.09 -21.05 -7.13
CA SER A 224 5.39 -22.34 -7.03
C SER A 224 4.61 -22.34 -5.74
#